data_AF-A0A0V0QRL6-F1
#
_entry.id   AF-A0A0V0QRL6-F1
#
_cell.length_a   1.000
_cell.length_b   1.000
_cell.length_c   1.000
_cell.angle_alpha   90.00
_cell.angle_beta   90.00
_cell.angle_gamma   90.00
#
_symmetry.space_group_name_H-M   'P 1'
#
loop_
_entity.id
_entity.type
_entity.pdbx_description
1 polymer ?
#
loop_
_entity_poly.entity_id
_entity_poly.type
_entity_poly.pdbx_seq_one_letter_code
_entity_poly.pdbx_strand_id
1 'polypeptide(L)'
;MLNTTKYINRFLYQKQIQNFHLFGKQSKLITQYNHQNQGVQNQHFYKYQFENKQINNKLQFQFSEPKLKFDENGVLIPPTAEEIEEAKKNKKFSFKLNRLEWLGVFLITSGIAMTFYYEYDEHIFKGNDLLEQKKFQEAIDHNKNSWFWNNLAISHYQIAIGHMCLNQYEDALREIDIALSKQTNFQTLRMKGHILLRMGEKENSKEYFQKSKVLAQAQGIQL
;
A
#
# COMPACT_ATOMS: atom_id res chain seq x y z
N MET A 1 0.10 25.88 20.24
CA MET A 1 1.43 25.94 19.57
C MET A 1 1.35 25.11 18.30
N LEU A 2 1.41 25.77 17.13
CA LEU A 2 1.36 25.10 15.84
C LEU A 2 2.60 24.21 15.64
N ASN A 3 2.34 23.01 15.11
CA ASN A 3 3.23 21.86 15.05
C ASN A 3 4.41 22.10 14.08
N THR A 4 5.46 22.78 14.54
CA THR A 4 6.67 23.16 13.78
C THR A 4 7.38 21.95 13.17
N THR A 5 7.28 20.78 13.81
CA THR A 5 7.81 19.51 13.31
C THR A 5 7.16 19.05 12.00
N LYS A 6 5.85 19.32 11.81
CA LYS A 6 5.11 18.95 10.59
C LYS A 6 5.57 19.79 9.38
N TYR A 7 5.94 21.05 9.60
CA TYR A 7 6.42 21.95 8.55
C TYR A 7 7.88 21.72 8.18
N ILE A 8 8.74 21.43 9.17
CA ILE A 8 10.16 21.12 8.93
C ILE A 8 10.29 19.80 8.16
N ASN A 9 9.51 18.78 8.52
CA ASN A 9 9.49 17.51 7.77
C ASN A 9 9.01 17.74 6.33
N ARG A 10 7.95 18.52 6.12
CA ARG A 10 7.46 18.87 4.76
C ARG A 10 8.51 19.60 3.92
N PHE A 11 9.26 20.53 4.51
CA PHE A 11 10.30 21.31 3.81
C PHE A 11 11.52 20.46 3.44
N LEU A 12 12.02 19.63 4.37
CA LEU A 12 13.12 18.72 4.10
C LEU A 12 12.74 17.64 3.06
N TYR A 13 11.49 17.16 3.10
CA TYR A 13 10.94 16.26 2.10
C TYR A 13 10.87 16.92 0.72
N GLN A 14 10.36 18.15 0.62
CA GLN A 14 10.29 18.88 -0.66
C GLN A 14 11.67 19.11 -1.29
N LYS A 15 12.71 19.33 -0.48
CA LYS A 15 14.09 19.47 -0.96
C LYS A 15 14.68 18.15 -1.47
N GLN A 16 14.39 17.03 -0.79
CA GLN A 16 14.76 15.70 -1.29
C GLN A 16 14.01 15.34 -2.57
N ILE A 17 12.71 15.67 -2.65
CA ILE A 17 11.91 15.52 -3.88
C ILE A 17 12.50 16.36 -5.00
N GLN A 18 12.90 17.62 -4.77
CA GLN A 18 13.54 18.44 -5.81
C GLN A 18 14.84 17.82 -6.32
N ASN A 19 15.65 17.24 -5.43
CA ASN A 19 16.88 16.54 -5.82
C ASN A 19 16.57 15.23 -6.59
N PHE A 20 15.55 14.48 -6.17
CA PHE A 20 15.07 13.31 -6.90
C PHE A 20 14.39 13.67 -8.22
N HIS A 21 13.74 14.82 -8.31
CA HIS A 21 13.08 15.34 -9.51
C HIS A 21 14.11 15.89 -10.49
N LEU A 22 15.24 16.44 -10.01
CA LEU A 22 16.43 16.74 -10.81
C LEU A 22 17.07 15.46 -11.36
N PHE A 23 17.18 14.41 -10.53
CA PHE A 23 17.66 13.10 -10.96
C PHE A 23 16.69 12.42 -11.95
N GLY A 24 15.38 12.51 -11.71
CA GLY A 24 14.29 11.98 -12.53
C GLY A 24 14.03 12.75 -13.83
N LYS A 25 14.30 14.06 -13.89
CA LYS A 25 14.27 14.83 -15.15
C LYS A 25 15.39 14.40 -16.11
N GLN A 26 16.46 13.81 -15.58
CA GLN A 26 17.64 13.37 -16.35
C GLN A 26 17.77 11.86 -16.47
N SER A 27 16.90 11.10 -15.78
CA SER A 27 16.83 9.65 -15.86
C SER A 27 15.47 9.21 -16.39
N LYS A 28 15.47 8.37 -17.41
CA LYS A 28 14.25 7.74 -17.93
C LYS A 28 14.19 6.33 -17.40
N LEU A 29 13.19 6.04 -16.56
CA LEU A 29 12.82 4.68 -16.24
C LEU A 29 11.83 4.21 -17.31
N ILE A 30 12.25 3.26 -18.13
CA ILE A 30 11.39 2.59 -19.10
C ILE A 30 11.02 1.25 -18.50
N THR A 31 9.73 1.07 -18.24
CA THR A 31 9.16 -0.21 -17.83
C THR A 31 8.51 -0.85 -19.05
N GLN A 32 8.96 -2.05 -19.40
CA GLN A 32 8.31 -2.87 -20.44
C GLN A 32 7.74 -4.13 -19.76
N TYR A 33 6.44 -4.30 -19.90
CA TYR A 33 5.73 -5.49 -19.45
C TYR A 33 5.58 -6.46 -20.62
N ASN A 34 6.09 -7.68 -20.44
CA ASN A 34 5.92 -8.75 -21.41
C ASN A 34 5.21 -9.92 -20.74
N HIS A 35 4.11 -10.35 -21.36
CA HIS A 35 3.38 -11.56 -20.99
C HIS A 35 3.73 -12.67 -21.96
N GLN A 36 4.30 -13.78 -21.47
CA GLN A 36 4.54 -14.97 -22.30
C GLN A 36 3.74 -16.15 -21.74
N ASN A 37 2.91 -16.74 -22.61
CA ASN A 37 2.16 -17.94 -22.30
C ASN A 37 2.96 -19.17 -22.72
N GLN A 38 3.40 -19.98 -21.74
CA GLN A 38 4.05 -21.27 -21.97
C GLN A 38 3.25 -22.39 -21.29
N GLY A 39 2.12 -22.78 -21.88
CA GLY A 39 1.28 -23.88 -21.37
C GLY A 39 0.47 -23.49 -20.13
N VAL A 40 0.57 -24.25 -19.03
CA VAL A 40 -0.23 -24.07 -17.79
C VAL A 40 0.36 -23.00 -16.85
N GLN A 41 1.50 -22.40 -17.19
CA GLN A 41 2.18 -21.42 -16.36
C GLN A 41 2.22 -20.05 -17.06
N ASN A 42 1.63 -19.05 -16.41
CA ASN A 42 1.82 -17.65 -16.78
C ASN A 42 3.15 -17.18 -16.22
N GLN A 43 4.00 -16.61 -17.08
CA GLN A 43 5.22 -15.93 -16.65
C GLN A 43 5.12 -14.46 -17.01
N HIS A 44 5.27 -13.61 -16.01
CA HIS A 44 5.30 -12.17 -16.17
C HIS A 44 6.76 -11.71 -16.18
N PHE A 45 7.09 -10.81 -17.09
CA PHE A 45 8.42 -10.24 -17.18
C PHE A 45 8.32 -8.72 -17.15
N TYR A 46 9.01 -8.12 -16.18
CA TYR A 46 9.23 -6.69 -16.12
C TYR A 46 10.66 -6.39 -16.51
N LYS A 47 10.83 -5.69 -17.63
CA LYS A 47 12.12 -5.13 -18.02
C LYS A 47 12.16 -3.68 -17.57
N TYR A 48 13.09 -3.38 -16.66
CA TYR A 48 13.37 -2.03 -16.22
C TYR A 48 14.65 -1.56 -16.89
N GLN A 49 14.55 -0.51 -17.71
CA GLN A 49 15.70 0.13 -18.32
C GLN A 49 15.85 1.52 -17.72
N PHE A 50 16.98 1.74 -17.06
CA PHE A 50 17.37 3.03 -16.53
C PHE A 50 18.36 3.68 -17.50
N GLU A 51 17.96 4.80 -18.10
CA GLU A 51 18.86 5.62 -18.92
C GLU A 51 19.17 6.91 -18.17
N ASN A 52 20.43 7.12 -17.80
CA ASN A 52 20.91 8.40 -17.27
C ASN A 52 21.67 9.13 -18.38
N LYS A 53 21.31 10.37 -18.69
CA LYS A 53 21.93 11.12 -19.81
C LYS A 53 23.36 11.60 -19.56
N GLN A 54 23.79 11.72 -18.30
CA GLN A 54 25.13 12.26 -17.97
C GLN A 54 26.21 11.19 -17.90
N ILE A 55 25.82 9.97 -17.51
CA ILE A 55 26.69 8.81 -17.45
C ILE A 55 26.26 8.00 -18.65
N ASN A 56 27.06 7.94 -19.71
CA ASN A 56 26.72 7.31 -21.00
C ASN A 56 26.63 5.75 -20.89
N ASN A 57 26.00 5.25 -19.82
CA ASN A 57 25.86 3.87 -19.41
C ASN A 57 24.37 3.51 -19.43
N LYS A 58 24.01 2.59 -20.32
CA LYS A 58 22.71 1.91 -20.28
C LYS A 58 22.82 0.74 -19.30
N LEU A 59 22.20 0.87 -18.14
CA LEU A 59 22.02 -0.28 -17.25
C LEU A 59 20.71 -0.96 -17.64
N GLN A 60 20.84 -2.13 -18.26
CA GLN A 60 19.70 -3.02 -18.51
C GLN A 60 19.67 -4.06 -17.41
N PHE A 61 18.61 -4.03 -16.61
CA PHE A 61 18.35 -5.08 -15.65
C PHE A 61 17.25 -5.96 -16.22
N GLN A 62 17.59 -7.22 -16.52
CA GLN A 62 16.60 -8.25 -16.80
C GLN A 62 16.45 -9.07 -15.53
N PHE A 63 15.37 -8.82 -14.81
CA PHE A 63 14.95 -9.70 -13.73
C PHE A 63 14.11 -10.80 -14.36
N SER A 64 14.61 -12.04 -14.36
CA SER A 64 13.69 -13.16 -14.33
C SER A 64 12.92 -13.03 -13.01
N GLU A 65 11.59 -13.01 -13.05
CA GLU A 65 10.82 -13.00 -11.81
C GLU A 65 11.42 -14.06 -10.87
N PRO A 66 11.74 -13.71 -9.60
CA PRO A 66 11.79 -14.75 -8.59
C PRO A 66 10.49 -15.53 -8.77
N LYS A 67 10.49 -16.85 -8.62
CA LYS A 67 9.22 -17.59 -8.57
C LYS A 67 8.49 -17.14 -7.29
N LEU A 68 7.84 -15.99 -7.39
CA LEU A 68 7.07 -15.38 -6.32
C LEU A 68 5.86 -16.27 -6.18
N LYS A 69 5.79 -16.95 -5.03
CA LYS A 69 4.64 -17.74 -4.68
C LYS A 69 3.63 -16.80 -4.07
N PHE A 70 2.39 -16.86 -4.54
CA PHE A 70 1.27 -16.17 -3.92
C PHE A 70 0.32 -17.23 -3.37
N ASP A 71 -0.34 -16.94 -2.25
CA ASP A 71 -1.39 -17.80 -1.73
C ASP A 71 -2.70 -17.62 -2.53
N GLU A 72 -3.75 -18.35 -2.15
CA GLU A 72 -5.08 -18.28 -2.78
C GLU A 72 -5.73 -16.88 -2.71
N ASN A 73 -5.22 -16.00 -1.84
CA ASN A 73 -5.70 -14.63 -1.66
C ASN A 73 -4.81 -13.60 -2.37
N GLY A 74 -3.81 -14.04 -3.14
CA GLY A 74 -2.87 -13.16 -3.83
C GLY A 74 -1.86 -12.49 -2.91
N VAL A 75 -1.68 -13.00 -1.68
CA VAL A 75 -0.66 -12.51 -0.74
C VAL A 75 0.67 -13.18 -1.07
N LEU A 76 1.74 -12.38 -1.12
CA LEU A 76 3.08 -12.89 -1.38
C LEU A 76 3.52 -13.83 -0.25
N ILE A 77 3.81 -15.08 -0.60
CA ILE A 77 4.39 -16.07 0.30
C ILE A 77 5.91 -15.84 0.32
N PRO A 78 6.51 -15.53 1.47
CA PRO A 78 7.96 -15.40 1.57
C PRO A 78 8.62 -16.76 1.30
N PRO A 79 9.81 -16.79 0.68
CA PRO A 79 10.51 -18.05 0.43
C PRO A 79 10.87 -18.74 1.75
N THR A 80 10.81 -20.08 1.77
CA THR A 80 11.18 -20.87 2.94
C THR A 80 12.69 -20.84 3.17
N ALA A 81 13.14 -21.18 4.38
CA ALA A 81 14.56 -21.30 4.68
C ALA A 81 15.25 -22.33 3.76
N GLU A 82 14.57 -23.42 3.41
CA GLU A 82 15.07 -24.44 2.49
C GLU A 82 15.21 -23.90 1.06
N GLU A 83 14.25 -23.10 0.57
CA GLU A 83 14.33 -22.46 -0.74
C GLU A 83 15.47 -21.43 -0.81
N ILE A 84 15.69 -20.70 0.28
CA ILE A 84 16.81 -19.77 0.40
C ILE A 84 18.15 -20.53 0.39
N GLU A 85 18.26 -21.63 1.14
CA GLU A 85 19.47 -22.45 1.19
C GLU A 85 19.73 -23.21 -0.12
N GLU A 86 18.68 -23.69 -0.80
CA GLU A 86 18.79 -24.29 -2.12
C GLU A 86 19.24 -23.27 -3.18
N ALA A 87 18.69 -22.05 -3.14
CA ALA A 87 19.11 -20.96 -4.02
C ALA A 87 20.59 -20.58 -3.81
N LYS A 88 21.07 -20.59 -2.56
CA LYS A 88 22.48 -20.40 -2.22
C LYS A 88 23.35 -21.57 -2.73
N LYS A 89 22.93 -22.81 -2.49
CA LYS A 89 23.67 -24.05 -2.82
C LYS A 89 23.83 -24.24 -4.33
N ASN A 90 22.82 -23.87 -5.11
CA ASN A 90 22.85 -24.00 -6.56
C ASN A 90 23.80 -23.01 -7.27
N LYS A 91 24.52 -22.13 -6.55
CA LYS A 91 25.39 -21.05 -7.08
C LYS A 91 24.76 -20.21 -8.20
N LYS A 92 23.45 -20.34 -8.44
CA LYS A 92 22.71 -19.67 -9.51
C LYS A 92 22.54 -18.18 -9.22
N PHE A 93 22.82 -17.75 -7.99
CA PHE A 93 22.82 -16.35 -7.61
C PHE A 93 24.05 -16.01 -6.76
N SER A 94 25.22 -15.94 -7.40
CA SER A 94 26.29 -15.08 -6.89
C SER A 94 26.20 -13.72 -7.61
N PHE A 95 25.43 -12.79 -7.06
CA PHE A 95 25.52 -11.40 -7.47
C PHE A 95 26.82 -10.82 -6.90
N LYS A 96 27.92 -10.96 -7.64
CA LYS A 96 29.12 -10.15 -7.40
C LYS A 96 28.85 -8.74 -7.93
N LEU A 97 27.94 -8.04 -7.27
CA LEU A 97 27.71 -6.63 -7.55
C LEU A 97 28.87 -5.86 -6.93
N ASN A 98 29.52 -5.03 -7.73
CA ASN A 98 30.46 -4.06 -7.19
C ASN A 98 29.69 -2.99 -6.38
N ARG A 99 30.44 -2.15 -5.64
CA ARG A 99 29.84 -1.14 -4.74
C ARG A 99 28.90 -0.17 -5.48
N LEU A 100 29.17 0.14 -6.74
CA LEU A 100 28.33 1.03 -7.56
C LEU A 100 27.03 0.35 -8.00
N GLU A 101 27.08 -0.94 -8.30
CA GLU A 101 25.90 -1.72 -8.67
C GLU A 101 24.97 -1.96 -7.47
N TRP A 102 25.53 -2.20 -6.27
CA TRP A 102 24.76 -2.22 -5.02
C TRP A 102 24.06 -0.89 -4.73
N LEU A 103 24.77 0.22 -4.94
CA LEU A 103 24.18 1.55 -4.82
C LEU A 103 23.06 1.76 -5.84
N GLY A 104 23.23 1.29 -7.07
CA GLY A 104 22.20 1.31 -8.10
C GLY A 104 20.94 0.54 -7.69
N VAL A 105 21.09 -0.72 -7.24
CA VAL A 105 19.95 -1.54 -6.76
C VAL A 105 19.26 -0.85 -5.58
N PHE A 106 20.02 -0.33 -4.61
CA PHE A 106 19.45 0.39 -3.46
C PHE A 106 18.67 1.64 -3.87
N LEU A 107 19.18 2.43 -4.82
CA LEU A 107 18.51 3.64 -5.31
C LEU A 107 17.24 3.29 -6.10
N ILE A 108 17.25 2.19 -6.86
CA ILE A 108 16.08 1.71 -7.60
C ILE A 108 15.02 1.20 -6.62
N THR A 109 15.38 0.35 -5.66
CA THR A 109 14.42 -0.21 -4.71
C THR A 109 13.87 0.84 -3.75
N SER A 110 14.70 1.79 -3.30
CA SER A 110 14.24 2.93 -2.49
C SER A 110 13.37 3.91 -3.28
N GLY A 111 13.69 4.14 -4.56
CA GLY A 111 12.86 4.93 -5.47
C GLY A 111 11.48 4.30 -5.68
N ILE A 112 11.43 3.01 -6.00
CA ILE A 112 10.17 2.25 -6.15
C ILE A 112 9.37 2.25 -4.85
N ALA A 113 10.02 1.99 -3.71
CA ALA A 113 9.36 2.03 -2.41
C ALA A 113 8.77 3.42 -2.13
N MET A 114 9.52 4.50 -2.39
CA MET A 114 9.01 5.86 -2.25
C MET A 114 7.82 6.12 -3.17
N THR A 115 7.84 5.71 -4.44
CA THR A 115 6.70 5.87 -5.34
C THR A 115 5.44 5.20 -4.79
N PHE A 116 5.55 3.95 -4.29
CA PHE A 116 4.41 3.29 -3.64
C PHE A 116 3.94 4.01 -2.38
N TYR A 117 4.85 4.55 -1.56
CA TYR A 117 4.47 5.35 -0.39
C TYR A 117 3.77 6.67 -0.77
N TYR A 118 4.18 7.35 -1.84
CA TYR A 118 3.52 8.57 -2.29
C TYR A 118 2.14 8.28 -2.87
N GLU A 119 2.02 7.26 -3.71
CA GLU A 119 0.73 6.84 -4.27
C GLU A 119 -0.23 6.39 -3.16
N TYR A 120 0.29 5.74 -2.11
CA TYR A 120 -0.45 5.38 -0.89
C TYR A 120 -1.11 6.60 -0.25
N ASP A 121 -0.28 7.60 0.05
CA ASP A 121 -0.76 8.80 0.72
C ASP A 121 -1.76 9.55 -0.16
N GLU A 122 -1.45 9.75 -1.44
CA GLU A 122 -2.33 10.49 -2.37
C GLU A 122 -3.71 9.83 -2.52
N HIS A 123 -3.76 8.50 -2.65
CA HIS A 123 -5.04 7.79 -2.79
C HIS A 123 -5.91 7.88 -1.54
N ILE A 124 -5.32 7.70 -0.35
CA ILE A 124 -6.04 7.82 0.92
C ILE A 124 -6.51 9.25 1.15
N PHE A 125 -5.67 10.24 0.83
CA PHE A 125 -6.05 11.65 0.93
C PHE A 125 -7.19 12.00 -0.02
N LYS A 126 -7.16 11.52 -1.27
CA LYS A 126 -8.24 11.74 -2.22
C LYS A 126 -9.55 11.07 -1.78
N GLY A 127 -9.49 9.84 -1.25
CA GLY A 127 -10.66 9.18 -0.67
C GLY A 127 -11.29 10.00 0.47
N ASN A 128 -10.47 10.51 1.39
CA ASN A 128 -10.92 11.38 2.49
C ASN A 128 -11.47 12.72 1.98
N ASP A 129 -10.81 13.37 1.03
CA ASP A 129 -11.24 14.64 0.44
C ASP A 129 -12.62 14.51 -0.21
N LEU A 130 -12.88 13.41 -0.93
CA LEU A 130 -14.20 13.10 -1.49
C LEU A 130 -15.27 12.92 -0.39
N LEU A 131 -14.93 12.26 0.72
CA LEU A 131 -15.82 12.12 1.87
C LEU A 131 -16.13 13.47 2.54
N GLU A 132 -15.12 14.32 2.73
CA GLU A 132 -15.27 15.68 3.29
C GLU A 132 -16.15 16.57 2.39
N GLN A 133 -16.01 16.44 1.07
CA GLN A 133 -16.85 17.11 0.06
C GLN A 133 -18.25 16.50 -0.07
N LYS A 134 -18.59 15.47 0.72
CA LYS A 134 -19.86 14.73 0.67
C LYS A 134 -20.13 14.03 -0.68
N LYS A 135 -19.09 13.76 -1.46
CA LYS A 135 -19.16 13.00 -2.71
C LYS A 135 -19.02 11.50 -2.43
N PHE A 136 -19.95 10.96 -1.66
CA PHE A 136 -19.80 9.64 -1.05
C PHE A 136 -19.68 8.49 -2.08
N GLN A 137 -20.46 8.53 -3.17
CA GLN A 137 -20.36 7.51 -4.22
C GLN A 137 -19.00 7.57 -4.92
N GLU A 138 -18.50 8.77 -5.25
CA GLU A 138 -17.17 8.94 -5.84
C GLU A 138 -16.06 8.43 -4.90
N ALA A 139 -16.21 8.66 -3.59
CA ALA A 139 -15.27 8.13 -2.59
C ALA A 139 -15.26 6.60 -2.54
N ILE A 140 -16.43 5.96 -2.63
CA ILE A 140 -16.59 4.50 -2.69
C ILE A 140 -15.93 3.97 -3.97
N ASP A 141 -16.27 4.53 -5.13
CA ASP A 141 -15.77 4.07 -6.42
C ASP A 141 -14.24 4.25 -6.52
N HIS A 142 -13.71 5.38 -6.04
CA HIS A 142 -12.26 5.63 -6.01
C HIS A 142 -11.52 4.61 -5.14
N ASN A 143 -12.08 4.25 -3.98
CA ASN A 143 -11.45 3.27 -3.09
C ASN A 143 -11.58 1.82 -3.58
N LYS A 144 -12.70 1.45 -4.22
CA LYS A 144 -12.90 0.10 -4.78
C LYS A 144 -12.04 -0.16 -6.04
N ASN A 145 -11.86 0.86 -6.88
CA ASN A 145 -11.22 0.69 -8.19
C ASN A 145 -9.69 0.56 -8.14
N SER A 146 -9.05 0.75 -6.99
CA SER A 146 -7.63 0.47 -6.88
C SER A 146 -7.39 -0.94 -6.38
N TRP A 147 -6.84 -1.80 -7.24
CA TRP A 147 -6.50 -3.18 -6.87
C TRP A 147 -5.54 -3.24 -5.67
N PHE A 148 -4.59 -2.31 -5.60
CA PHE A 148 -3.57 -2.27 -4.56
C PHE A 148 -4.16 -1.74 -3.24
N TRP A 149 -5.03 -0.72 -3.32
CA TRP A 149 -5.61 -0.09 -2.13
C TRP A 149 -6.80 -0.87 -1.58
N ASN A 150 -7.60 -1.51 -2.42
CA ASN A 150 -8.73 -2.35 -1.99
C ASN A 150 -8.28 -3.56 -1.16
N ASN A 151 -6.98 -3.83 -1.03
CA ASN A 151 -6.48 -4.84 -0.10
C ASN A 151 -6.17 -4.31 1.30
N LEU A 152 -6.24 -2.99 1.53
CA LEU A 152 -5.92 -2.35 2.79
C LEU A 152 -7.14 -2.15 3.69
N ALA A 153 -6.93 -2.30 5.00
CA ALA A 153 -7.96 -2.04 6.01
C ALA A 153 -8.53 -0.61 5.92
N ILE A 154 -7.68 0.38 5.63
CA ILE A 154 -8.09 1.79 5.56
C ILE A 154 -9.04 2.09 4.39
N SER A 155 -8.87 1.42 3.24
CA SER A 155 -9.77 1.58 2.10
C SER A 155 -11.16 1.04 2.40
N HIS A 156 -11.26 -0.16 2.99
CA HIS A 156 -12.54 -0.70 3.44
C HIS A 156 -13.21 0.16 4.52
N TYR A 157 -12.42 0.73 5.44
CA TYR A 157 -12.93 1.69 6.42
C TYR A 157 -13.52 2.95 5.76
N GLN A 158 -12.85 3.53 4.75
CA GLN A 158 -13.36 4.68 4.00
C GLN A 158 -14.61 4.33 3.18
N ILE A 159 -14.63 3.15 2.54
CA ILE A 159 -15.80 2.65 1.81
C ILE A 159 -16.99 2.49 2.77
N ALA A 160 -16.77 1.93 3.97
CA ALA A 160 -17.80 1.78 5.00
C ALA A 160 -18.37 3.15 5.44
N ILE A 161 -17.52 4.18 5.59
CA ILE A 161 -17.99 5.55 5.85
C ILE A 161 -18.88 6.04 4.72
N GLY A 162 -18.45 5.87 3.46
CA GLY A 162 -19.24 6.25 2.29
C GLY A 162 -20.63 5.62 2.29
N HIS A 163 -20.70 4.30 2.48
CA HIS A 163 -21.96 3.56 2.57
C HIS A 163 -22.82 4.04 3.76
N MET A 164 -22.22 4.25 4.94
CA MET A 164 -22.94 4.76 6.11
C MET A 164 -23.53 6.15 5.85
N CYS A 165 -22.80 7.05 5.19
CA CYS A 165 -23.27 8.38 4.80
C CYS A 165 -24.42 8.34 3.78
N LEU A 166 -24.47 7.30 2.95
CA LEU A 166 -25.57 7.02 2.02
C LEU A 166 -26.74 6.23 2.66
N ASN A 167 -26.67 5.96 3.97
CA ASN A 167 -27.61 5.11 4.71
C ASN A 167 -27.71 3.65 4.20
N GLN A 168 -26.64 3.16 3.57
CA GLN A 168 -26.50 1.77 3.11
C GLN A 168 -25.81 0.96 4.22
N TYR A 169 -26.52 0.71 5.31
CA TYR A 169 -25.88 0.21 6.54
C TYR A 169 -25.39 -1.24 6.46
N GLU A 170 -26.08 -2.09 5.70
CA GLU A 170 -25.67 -3.47 5.45
C GLU A 170 -24.35 -3.52 4.67
N ASP A 171 -24.20 -2.66 3.65
CA ASP A 171 -22.96 -2.50 2.90
C ASP A 171 -21.83 -1.97 3.78
N ALA A 172 -22.13 -0.94 4.58
CA ALA A 172 -21.17 -0.39 5.54
C ALA A 172 -20.70 -1.45 6.54
N LEU A 173 -21.61 -2.30 7.02
CA LEU A 173 -21.30 -3.38 7.96
C LEU A 173 -20.42 -4.46 7.32
N ARG A 174 -20.66 -4.82 6.06
CA ARG A 174 -19.78 -5.76 5.34
C ARG A 174 -18.36 -5.21 5.20
N GLU A 175 -18.24 -3.95 4.79
CA GLU A 175 -16.95 -3.32 4.54
C GLU A 175 -16.18 -3.08 5.85
N ILE A 176 -16.87 -2.73 6.95
CA ILE A 176 -16.21 -2.58 8.25
C ILE A 176 -15.73 -3.92 8.81
N ASP A 177 -16.43 -5.02 8.51
CA ASP A 177 -16.00 -6.37 8.91
C ASP A 177 -14.75 -6.81 8.16
N ILE A 178 -14.65 -6.48 6.86
CA ILE A 178 -13.42 -6.70 6.08
C ILE A 178 -12.27 -5.83 6.61
N ALA A 179 -12.54 -4.57 6.97
CA ALA A 179 -11.53 -3.70 7.57
C ALA A 179 -10.99 -4.29 8.88
N LEU A 180 -11.88 -4.79 9.76
CA LEU A 180 -11.51 -5.43 11.03
C LEU A 180 -10.74 -6.74 10.82
N SER A 181 -11.10 -7.55 9.82
CA SER A 181 -10.38 -8.80 9.54
C SER A 181 -8.95 -8.56 9.04
N LYS A 182 -8.72 -7.42 8.37
CA LYS A 182 -7.39 -7.01 7.90
C LYS A 182 -6.57 -6.35 9.00
N GLN A 183 -7.16 -5.43 9.77
CA GLN A 183 -6.48 -4.75 10.85
C GLN A 183 -7.46 -4.25 11.92
N THR A 184 -7.42 -4.87 13.09
CA THR A 184 -8.18 -4.39 14.25
C THR A 184 -7.57 -3.09 14.80
N ASN A 185 -8.37 -2.02 14.80
CA ASN A 185 -8.05 -0.78 15.51
C ASN A 185 -9.30 -0.18 16.15
N PHE A 186 -9.12 0.72 17.12
CA PHE A 186 -10.23 1.24 17.91
C PHE A 186 -11.20 2.07 17.06
N GLN A 187 -10.72 2.83 16.07
CA GLN A 187 -11.58 3.63 15.19
C GLN A 187 -12.54 2.76 14.38
N THR A 188 -12.05 1.63 13.88
CA THR A 188 -12.82 0.67 13.09
C THR A 188 -13.88 -0.03 13.95
N LEU A 189 -13.53 -0.42 15.18
CA LEU A 189 -14.49 -0.96 16.16
C LEU A 189 -15.57 0.06 16.53
N ARG A 190 -15.17 1.32 16.76
CA ARG A 190 -16.11 2.42 17.04
C ARG A 190 -17.06 2.65 15.87
N MET A 191 -16.55 2.63 14.64
CA MET A 191 -17.35 2.78 13.43
C MET A 191 -18.38 1.65 13.29
N LYS A 192 -17.98 0.39 13.54
CA LYS A 192 -18.93 -0.74 13.58
C LYS A 192 -20.02 -0.53 14.64
N GLY A 193 -19.64 -0.03 15.83
CA GLY A 193 -20.60 0.36 16.86
C GLY A 193 -21.61 1.41 16.37
N HIS A 194 -21.16 2.44 15.64
CA HIS A 194 -22.03 3.44 15.03
C HIS A 194 -22.97 2.86 13.96
N ILE A 195 -22.47 1.98 13.08
CA ILE A 195 -23.27 1.33 12.04
C ILE A 195 -24.38 0.50 12.69
N LEU A 196 -24.04 -0.35 13.66
CA LEU A 196 -25.00 -1.18 14.40
C LEU A 196 -26.06 -0.34 15.13
N LEU A 197 -25.64 0.78 15.74
CA LEU A 197 -26.58 1.70 16.39
C LEU A 197 -27.61 2.26 15.39
N ARG A 198 -27.17 2.61 14.18
CA ARG A 198 -28.02 3.14 13.11
C ARG A 198 -28.97 2.10 12.52
N MET A 199 -28.59 0.82 12.58
CA MET A 199 -29.44 -0.33 12.23
C MET A 199 -30.43 -0.72 13.34
N GLY A 200 -30.33 -0.14 14.55
CA GLY A 200 -31.19 -0.48 15.69
C GLY A 200 -30.64 -1.58 16.61
N GLU A 201 -29.45 -2.11 16.31
CA GLU A 201 -28.77 -3.18 17.04
C GLU A 201 -28.06 -2.66 18.30
N LYS A 202 -28.84 -2.15 19.27
CA LYS A 202 -28.32 -1.39 20.43
C LYS A 202 -27.35 -2.18 21.31
N GLU A 203 -27.66 -3.44 21.63
CA GLU A 203 -26.81 -4.26 22.51
C GLU A 203 -25.47 -4.60 21.84
N ASN A 204 -25.52 -5.01 20.57
CA ASN A 204 -24.32 -5.26 19.77
C ASN A 204 -23.48 -3.97 19.63
N SER A 205 -24.11 -2.82 19.38
CA SER A 205 -23.44 -1.52 19.31
C SER A 205 -22.67 -1.18 20.59
N LYS A 206 -23.30 -1.38 21.76
CA LYS A 206 -22.68 -1.15 23.08
C LYS A 206 -21.46 -2.03 23.29
N GLU A 207 -21.51 -3.29 22.87
CA GLU A 207 -20.38 -4.21 22.94
C GLU A 207 -19.18 -3.68 22.12
N TYR A 208 -19.40 -3.23 20.88
CA TYR A 208 -18.33 -2.72 20.02
C TYR A 208 -17.75 -1.38 20.51
N PHE A 209 -18.57 -0.51 21.09
CA PHE A 209 -18.06 0.70 21.75
C PHE A 209 -17.18 0.36 22.95
N GLN A 210 -17.57 -0.64 23.75
CA GLN A 210 -16.76 -1.08 24.88
C GLN A 210 -15.44 -1.70 24.40
N LYS A 211 -15.45 -2.55 23.37
CA LYS A 211 -14.23 -3.09 22.74
C LYS A 211 -13.31 -1.99 22.24
N SER A 212 -13.86 -1.00 21.54
CA SER A 212 -13.12 0.18 21.07
C SER A 212 -12.46 0.92 22.22
N LYS A 213 -13.18 1.16 23.33
CA LYS A 213 -12.66 1.87 24.50
C LYS A 213 -11.49 1.15 25.15
N VAL A 214 -11.64 -0.16 25.39
CA VAL A 214 -10.58 -0.99 25.98
C VAL A 214 -9.33 -0.98 25.10
N LEU A 215 -9.49 -1.11 23.78
CA LEU A 215 -8.36 -1.10 22.85
C LEU A 215 -7.65 0.26 22.80
N ALA A 216 -8.40 1.37 22.80
CA ALA A 216 -7.80 2.70 22.85
C ALA A 216 -7.01 2.95 24.14
N GLN A 217 -7.55 2.52 25.29
CA GLN A 217 -6.86 2.62 26.58
C GLN A 217 -5.57 1.80 26.60
N ALA A 218 -5.58 0.58 26.04
CA ALA A 218 -4.38 -0.24 25.89
C ALA A 218 -3.32 0.42 25.00
N GLN A 219 -3.72 1.30 24.07
CA GLN A 219 -2.84 2.10 23.23
C GLN A 219 -2.45 3.46 23.84
N GLY A 220 -2.86 3.74 25.09
CA GLY A 220 -2.60 5.02 25.76
C GLY A 220 -3.43 6.19 25.23
N ILE A 221 -4.51 5.91 24.50
CA ILE A 221 -5.41 6.91 23.91
C ILE A 221 -6.63 7.07 24.84
N GLN A 222 -6.92 8.32 25.23
CA GLN A 222 -8.17 8.66 25.92
C GLN A 222 -9.24 9.02 24.89
N LEU A 223 -10.36 8.27 24.91
CA LEU A 223 -11.52 8.44 24.03
C LEU A 223 -12.65 9.23 24.69
#